data_AF-A0A1F7XM23-F1
#
_entry.id   AF-A0A1F7XM23-F1
#
_cell.length_a   1.000
_cell.length_b   1.000
_cell.length_c   1.000
_cell.angle_alpha   90.00
_cell.angle_beta   90.00
_cell.angle_gamma   90.00
#
_symmetry.space_group_name_H-M   'P 1'
#
loop_
_entity.id
_entity.type
_entity.pdbx_description
1 polymer ?
#
loop_
_entity_poly.entity_id
_entity_poly.type
_entity_poly.pdbx_seq_one_letter_code
_entity_poly.pdbx_strand_id
1 'polypeptide(L)'
;MHSARKTRLKDLKVRRQRKFGFGKLIIFGLFASVAIWLFTSSNHFAGENKLTITSPIGEGDVLVVTFDRKVGEVTSIKIPGDTEVSVAGQLGNWRIKSVWQLGINEGVGGRLLAETVTKNFKFPVNAWTDSQGLGLMEESLAARLKAVFYPYDTNLGLGDKISLALFSLGVRNFDRVEVDLSDSSYLKKTRLKDGNEGYMITSSMPQNLIVVFADSEMAVFGVRIILKNFSGDKTLSNDVAGVLEVLGGKVAASVDEQAEDKDCEVLAKKEIFAQKISRLFDCQIINEDPEGNFDLEVRVGRQFAKRF
;
A
#
# COMPACT_ATOMS: atom_id res chain seq x y z
N MET A 1 -9.47 14.87 -79.45
CA MET A 1 -10.44 15.44 -78.48
C MET A 1 -11.02 14.30 -77.64
N HIS A 2 -10.31 13.80 -76.63
CA HIS A 2 -10.43 14.20 -75.23
C HIS A 2 -11.89 14.40 -74.76
N SER A 3 -12.54 13.37 -74.19
CA SER A 3 -13.48 13.49 -73.05
C SER A 3 -14.43 12.29 -72.94
N ALA A 4 -13.92 11.10 -72.63
CA ALA A 4 -14.79 9.98 -72.19
C ALA A 4 -14.12 9.03 -71.19
N ARG A 5 -12.77 8.96 -71.18
CA ARG A 5 -12.01 8.06 -70.30
C ARG A 5 -11.72 8.61 -68.90
N LYS A 6 -11.85 9.93 -68.67
CA LYS A 6 -11.56 10.57 -67.37
C LYS A 6 -12.74 10.61 -66.40
N THR A 7 -13.97 10.36 -66.85
CA THR A 7 -15.19 10.44 -66.03
C THR A 7 -15.50 9.13 -65.29
N ARG A 8 -15.18 7.96 -65.86
CA ARG A 8 -15.40 6.66 -65.18
C ARG A 8 -14.48 6.40 -63.98
N LEU A 9 -13.32 7.04 -63.90
CA LEU A 9 -12.41 6.91 -62.76
C LEU A 9 -12.76 7.83 -61.59
N LYS A 10 -13.62 8.86 -61.80
CA LYS A 10 -14.10 9.72 -60.71
C LYS A 10 -15.24 9.07 -59.92
N ASP A 11 -16.14 8.33 -60.58
CA ASP A 11 -17.27 7.68 -59.89
C ASP A 11 -16.87 6.47 -59.03
N LEU A 12 -15.76 5.79 -59.36
CA LEU A 12 -15.22 4.73 -58.50
C LEU A 12 -14.48 5.28 -57.27
N LYS A 13 -14.10 6.56 -57.26
CA LYS A 13 -13.43 7.20 -56.10
C LYS A 13 -14.43 7.74 -55.08
N VAL A 14 -15.66 8.10 -55.48
CA VAL A 14 -16.68 8.65 -54.57
C VAL A 14 -17.41 7.57 -53.75
N ARG A 15 -17.42 6.30 -54.19
CA ARG A 15 -18.06 5.20 -53.44
C ARG A 15 -17.21 4.61 -52.29
N ARG A 16 -15.93 4.97 -52.18
CA ARG A 16 -15.03 4.40 -51.15
C ARG A 16 -14.96 5.24 -49.86
N GLN A 17 -15.77 6.29 -49.74
CA GLN A 17 -15.60 7.33 -48.72
C GLN A 17 -16.69 7.41 -47.62
N ARG A 18 -17.66 6.48 -47.55
CA ARG A 18 -18.68 6.48 -46.47
C ARG A 18 -19.01 5.10 -45.89
N LYS A 19 -17.97 4.32 -45.59
CA LYS A 19 -18.04 3.33 -44.51
C LYS A 19 -16.97 3.66 -43.49
N PHE A 20 -17.12 4.81 -42.83
CA PHE A 20 -16.48 5.01 -41.52
C PHE A 20 -17.08 3.94 -40.62
N GLY A 21 -16.33 2.85 -40.47
CA GLY A 21 -16.87 1.54 -40.14
C GLY A 21 -17.42 1.52 -38.74
N PHE A 22 -18.70 1.19 -38.61
CA PHE A 22 -19.37 0.89 -37.35
C PHE A 22 -18.54 -0.10 -36.48
N GLY A 23 -17.80 -1.02 -37.11
CA GLY A 23 -16.86 -1.91 -36.43
C GLY A 23 -15.71 -1.20 -35.68
N LYS A 24 -15.20 -0.05 -36.16
CA LYS A 24 -14.17 0.73 -35.44
C LYS A 24 -14.75 1.40 -34.19
N LEU A 25 -16.01 1.83 -34.23
CA LEU A 25 -16.70 2.39 -33.07
C LEU A 25 -16.96 1.32 -32.00
N ILE A 26 -17.30 0.08 -32.41
CA ILE A 26 -17.46 -1.05 -31.48
C ILE A 26 -16.12 -1.38 -30.80
N ILE A 27 -15.03 -1.48 -31.56
CA ILE A 27 -13.70 -1.73 -31.00
C ILE A 27 -13.30 -0.62 -30.04
N PHE A 28 -13.49 0.65 -30.42
CA PHE A 28 -13.20 1.78 -29.55
C PHE A 28 -14.06 1.78 -28.27
N GLY A 29 -15.35 1.48 -28.39
CA GLY A 29 -16.26 1.36 -27.24
C GLY A 29 -15.85 0.24 -26.29
N LEU A 30 -15.38 -0.90 -26.84
CA LEU A 30 -14.89 -2.02 -26.04
C LEU A 30 -13.54 -1.69 -25.36
N PHE A 31 -12.63 -1.00 -26.05
CA PHE A 31 -11.41 -0.49 -25.41
C PHE A 31 -11.71 0.54 -24.32
N ALA A 32 -12.67 1.44 -24.55
CA ALA A 32 -13.09 2.44 -23.57
C ALA A 32 -13.74 1.79 -22.35
N SER A 33 -14.61 0.78 -22.53
CA SER A 33 -15.23 0.07 -21.40
C SER A 33 -14.21 -0.72 -20.59
N VAL A 34 -13.25 -1.39 -21.26
CA VAL A 34 -12.13 -2.07 -20.58
C VAL A 34 -11.26 -1.07 -19.83
N ALA A 35 -10.94 0.07 -20.43
CA ALA A 35 -10.16 1.12 -19.77
C ALA A 35 -10.88 1.66 -18.53
N ILE A 36 -12.17 2.00 -18.64
CA ILE A 36 -12.99 2.45 -17.50
C ILE A 36 -13.01 1.38 -16.40
N TRP A 37 -13.25 0.12 -16.77
CA TRP A 37 -13.27 -1.00 -15.83
C TRP A 37 -11.93 -1.14 -15.09
N LEU A 38 -10.80 -1.03 -15.80
CA LEU A 38 -9.46 -1.07 -15.21
C LEU A 38 -9.23 0.07 -14.23
N PHE A 39 -9.63 1.30 -14.57
CA PHE A 39 -9.50 2.46 -13.67
C PHE A 39 -10.39 2.33 -12.43
N THR A 40 -11.60 1.77 -12.55
CA THR A 40 -12.48 1.52 -11.40
C THR A 40 -12.06 0.32 -10.55
N SER A 41 -11.19 -0.56 -11.07
CA SER A 41 -10.71 -1.76 -10.35
C SER A 41 -9.49 -1.53 -9.47
N SER A 42 -8.95 -0.30 -9.44
CA SER A 42 -7.83 0.08 -8.59
C SER A 42 -8.35 0.43 -7.20
N ASN A 43 -8.03 -0.41 -6.21
CA ASN A 43 -8.54 -0.26 -4.85
C ASN A 43 -7.56 0.49 -3.95
N HIS A 44 -6.26 0.43 -4.25
CA HIS A 44 -5.21 0.91 -3.37
C HIS A 44 -4.47 2.14 -3.91
N PHE A 45 -4.27 2.23 -5.23
CA PHE A 45 -3.42 3.27 -5.84
C PHE A 45 -4.19 4.35 -6.60
N ALA A 46 -5.46 4.14 -6.98
CA ALA A 46 -6.26 5.17 -7.63
C ALA A 46 -6.66 6.26 -6.65
N GLY A 47 -6.25 7.50 -6.92
CA GLY A 47 -6.54 8.67 -6.10
C GLY A 47 -5.62 8.89 -4.90
N GLU A 48 -4.80 7.91 -4.52
CA GLU A 48 -3.81 8.07 -3.46
C GLU A 48 -2.49 8.65 -4.00
N ASN A 49 -1.86 9.49 -3.19
CA ASN A 49 -0.53 10.06 -3.48
C ASN A 49 0.59 9.06 -3.20
N LYS A 50 0.37 8.12 -2.28
CA LYS A 50 1.39 7.21 -1.78
C LYS A 50 0.82 5.80 -1.60
N LEU A 51 1.58 4.79 -1.99
CA LEU A 51 1.27 3.38 -1.75
C LEU A 51 2.50 2.68 -1.18
N THR A 52 2.31 1.89 -0.13
CA THR A 52 3.39 1.12 0.49
C THR A 52 3.07 -0.37 0.38
N ILE A 53 3.97 -1.10 -0.28
CA ILE A 53 3.84 -2.54 -0.54
C ILE A 53 4.92 -3.27 0.25
N THR A 54 4.57 -4.38 0.89
CA THR A 54 5.57 -5.32 1.43
C THR A 54 5.64 -6.62 0.62
N SER A 55 6.84 -7.21 0.54
CA SER A 55 7.08 -8.47 -0.17
C SER A 55 8.25 -9.24 0.44
N PRO A 56 8.18 -10.59 0.55
CA PRO A 56 9.35 -11.40 0.85
C PRO A 56 10.31 -11.42 -0.36
N ILE A 57 11.60 -11.36 -0.10
CA ILE A 57 12.65 -11.43 -1.13
C ILE A 57 13.63 -12.58 -0.81
N GLY A 58 14.65 -12.75 -1.66
CA GLY A 58 15.64 -13.82 -1.51
C GLY A 58 16.25 -13.91 -0.10
N GLU A 59 16.64 -15.12 0.32
CA GLU A 59 17.20 -15.44 1.65
C GLU A 59 16.27 -15.17 2.85
N GLY A 60 15.02 -14.78 2.59
CA GLY A 60 14.01 -14.52 3.61
C GLY A 60 13.99 -13.08 4.11
N ASP A 61 14.76 -12.18 3.49
CA ASP A 61 14.62 -10.74 3.75
C ASP A 61 13.23 -10.25 3.33
N VAL A 62 12.83 -9.10 3.85
CA VAL A 62 11.54 -8.46 3.51
C VAL A 62 11.81 -7.10 2.90
N LEU A 63 11.17 -6.82 1.77
CA LEU A 63 11.22 -5.52 1.11
C LEU A 63 9.94 -4.76 1.38
N VAL A 64 10.07 -3.48 1.76
CA VAL A 64 8.97 -2.53 1.89
C VAL A 64 9.22 -1.41 0.90
N VAL A 65 8.34 -1.25 -0.06
CA VAL A 65 8.50 -0.27 -1.15
C VAL A 65 7.38 0.74 -1.13
N THR A 66 7.76 2.00 -1.12
CA THR A 66 6.85 3.13 -1.17
C THR A 66 6.92 3.81 -2.53
N PHE A 67 5.77 3.97 -3.17
CA PHE A 67 5.58 4.69 -4.42
C PHE A 67 4.96 6.05 -4.10
N ASP A 68 5.70 7.15 -4.29
CA ASP A 68 5.22 8.51 -4.05
C ASP A 68 4.98 9.22 -5.39
N ARG A 69 3.71 9.38 -5.78
CA ARG A 69 3.33 10.04 -7.03
C ARG A 69 3.56 11.53 -7.03
N LYS A 70 3.52 12.16 -5.87
CA LYS A 70 3.63 13.61 -5.73
C LYS A 70 5.07 14.05 -5.98
N VAL A 71 6.02 13.27 -5.47
CA VAL A 71 7.46 13.51 -5.66
C VAL A 71 7.98 12.80 -6.92
N GLY A 72 7.34 11.71 -7.34
CA GLY A 72 7.82 10.90 -8.45
C GLY A 72 8.96 9.96 -8.06
N GLU A 73 8.96 9.48 -6.82
CA GLU A 73 10.04 8.67 -6.23
C GLU A 73 9.55 7.25 -5.89
N VAL A 74 10.47 6.28 -5.95
CA VAL A 74 10.29 4.93 -5.39
C VAL A 74 11.36 4.68 -4.34
N THR A 75 10.94 4.49 -3.09
CA THR A 75 11.85 4.15 -1.99
C THR A 75 11.69 2.68 -1.63
N SER A 76 12.77 1.92 -1.63
CA SER A 76 12.82 0.50 -1.27
C SER A 76 13.60 0.32 0.02
N ILE A 77 12.94 -0.24 1.04
CA ILE A 77 13.49 -0.44 2.38
C ILE A 77 13.61 -1.94 2.62
N LYS A 78 14.83 -2.42 2.83
CA LYS A 78 15.15 -3.81 3.07
C LYS A 78 15.23 -4.09 4.57
N ILE A 79 14.46 -5.07 5.03
CA ILE A 79 14.44 -5.58 6.40
C ILE A 79 15.13 -6.95 6.42
N PRO A 80 16.20 -7.14 7.21
CA PRO A 80 16.88 -8.42 7.32
C PRO A 80 15.94 -9.53 7.82
N GLY A 81 16.00 -10.71 7.20
CA GLY A 81 15.12 -11.85 7.48
C GLY A 81 15.27 -12.40 8.90
N ASP A 82 16.42 -12.19 9.54
CA ASP A 82 16.70 -12.57 10.93
C ASP A 82 16.28 -11.51 11.96
N THR A 83 15.46 -10.53 11.57
CA THR A 83 14.87 -9.57 12.51
C THR A 83 13.78 -10.25 13.34
N GLU A 84 13.90 -10.19 14.67
CA GLU A 84 12.86 -10.65 15.61
C GLU A 84 11.71 -9.64 15.63
N VAL A 85 10.49 -10.14 15.41
CA VAL A 85 9.26 -9.35 15.36
C VAL A 85 8.16 -10.02 16.18
N SER A 86 7.31 -9.21 16.81
CA SER A 86 6.07 -9.68 17.42
C SER A 86 5.01 -9.79 16.33
N VAL A 87 4.67 -11.01 15.94
CA VAL A 87 3.78 -11.26 14.80
C VAL A 87 2.36 -10.79 15.13
N ALA A 88 1.73 -10.15 14.15
CA ALA A 88 0.30 -9.81 14.22
C ALA A 88 -0.55 -11.07 14.45
N GLY A 89 -1.80 -10.93 14.89
CA GLY A 89 -2.64 -12.12 15.16
C GLY A 89 -2.33 -12.86 16.48
N GLN A 90 -1.55 -12.26 17.39
CA GLN A 90 -1.12 -12.87 18.66
C GLN A 90 -0.31 -14.18 18.51
N LEU A 91 0.43 -14.32 17.41
CA LEU A 91 1.18 -15.53 17.06
C LEU A 91 2.57 -15.62 17.71
N GLY A 92 2.89 -14.71 18.64
CA GLY A 92 4.16 -14.67 19.38
C GLY A 92 5.31 -14.00 18.62
N ASN A 93 6.55 -14.23 19.06
CA ASN A 93 7.74 -13.64 18.45
C ASN A 93 8.36 -14.60 17.42
N TRP A 94 8.64 -14.09 16.23
CA TRP A 94 9.24 -14.85 15.13
C TRP A 94 10.34 -14.06 14.44
N ARG A 95 11.14 -14.75 13.63
CA ARG A 95 11.96 -14.07 12.62
C ARG A 95 11.06 -13.64 11.47
N ILE A 96 11.24 -12.41 10.98
CA ILE A 96 10.38 -11.85 9.94
C ILE A 96 10.36 -12.70 8.66
N LYS A 97 11.46 -13.39 8.35
CA LYS A 97 11.53 -14.34 7.21
C LYS A 97 10.49 -15.46 7.23
N SER A 98 10.02 -15.85 8.41
CA SER A 98 9.04 -16.93 8.57
C SER A 98 7.60 -16.44 8.50
N VAL A 99 7.36 -15.14 8.60
CA VAL A 99 6.01 -14.55 8.73
C VAL A 99 5.18 -14.76 7.46
N TRP A 100 5.79 -14.70 6.28
CA TRP A 100 5.06 -14.95 5.03
C TRP A 100 4.49 -16.37 4.97
N GLN A 101 5.33 -17.38 5.22
CA GLN A 101 4.88 -18.78 5.21
C GLN A 101 3.88 -19.06 6.33
N LEU A 102 4.06 -18.44 7.50
CA LEU A 102 3.09 -18.51 8.59
C LEU A 102 1.73 -17.96 8.14
N GLY A 103 1.70 -16.83 7.44
CA GLY A 103 0.46 -16.25 6.90
C GLY A 103 -0.25 -17.19 5.91
N ILE A 104 0.49 -17.90 5.06
CA ILE A 104 -0.07 -18.93 4.18
C ILE A 104 -0.68 -20.07 5.01
N ASN A 105 0.04 -20.56 6.02
CA ASN A 105 -0.41 -21.67 6.87
C ASN A 105 -1.68 -21.32 7.66
N GLU A 106 -1.80 -20.06 8.13
CA GLU A 106 -2.95 -19.54 8.86
C GLU A 106 -4.09 -19.08 7.92
N GLY A 107 -3.93 -19.18 6.60
CA GLY A 107 -4.97 -18.81 5.62
C GLY A 107 -5.20 -17.30 5.44
N VAL A 108 -4.31 -16.47 5.97
CA VAL A 108 -4.35 -14.99 5.85
C VAL A 108 -3.39 -14.43 4.79
N GLY A 109 -2.50 -15.28 4.26
CA GLY A 109 -1.56 -14.93 3.19
C GLY A 109 -0.61 -13.79 3.57
N GLY A 110 -0.29 -12.93 2.61
CA GLY A 110 0.63 -11.80 2.83
C GLY A 110 0.08 -10.68 3.71
N ARG A 111 -1.22 -10.71 4.07
CA ARG A 111 -1.81 -9.75 5.03
C ARG A 111 -1.08 -9.79 6.37
N LEU A 112 -0.71 -10.99 6.84
CA LEU A 112 0.02 -11.15 8.11
C LEU A 112 1.37 -10.44 8.08
N LEU A 113 2.09 -10.52 6.95
CA LEU A 113 3.36 -9.82 6.79
C LEU A 113 3.15 -8.29 6.80
N ALA A 114 2.16 -7.78 6.07
CA ALA A 114 1.84 -6.35 6.05
C ALA A 114 1.46 -5.82 7.44
N GLU A 115 0.61 -6.52 8.17
CA GLU A 115 0.19 -6.14 9.53
C GLU A 115 1.36 -6.24 10.51
N THR A 116 2.19 -7.28 10.41
CA THR A 116 3.40 -7.45 11.25
C THR A 116 4.42 -6.34 10.99
N VAL A 117 4.66 -5.98 9.73
CA VAL A 117 5.55 -4.86 9.37
C VAL A 117 4.98 -3.55 9.90
N THR A 118 3.68 -3.31 9.73
CA THR A 118 3.00 -2.11 10.25
C THR A 118 3.10 -2.02 11.77
N LYS A 119 2.83 -3.11 12.49
CA LYS A 119 2.91 -3.18 13.94
C LYS A 119 4.32 -2.91 14.46
N ASN A 120 5.33 -3.60 13.94
CA ASN A 120 6.67 -3.57 14.53
C ASN A 120 7.48 -2.35 14.08
N PHE A 121 7.42 -2.02 12.79
CA PHE A 121 8.25 -0.97 12.20
C PHE A 121 7.51 0.37 12.07
N LYS A 122 6.21 0.40 12.40
CA LYS A 122 5.34 1.57 12.21
C LYS A 122 5.24 2.05 10.76
N PHE A 123 5.63 1.20 9.80
CA PHE A 123 5.49 1.49 8.38
C PHE A 123 4.03 1.30 7.97
N PRO A 124 3.33 2.32 7.44
CA PRO A 124 1.92 2.19 7.05
C PRO A 124 1.81 1.36 5.75
N VAL A 125 1.86 0.03 5.88
CA VAL A 125 1.77 -0.92 4.76
C VAL A 125 0.31 -1.28 4.52
N ASN A 126 -0.22 -0.89 3.37
CA ASN A 126 -1.60 -1.15 2.97
C ASN A 126 -1.73 -2.14 1.80
N ALA A 127 -0.60 -2.59 1.24
CA ALA A 127 -0.56 -3.58 0.18
C ALA A 127 0.57 -4.61 0.37
N TRP A 128 0.39 -5.78 -0.22
CA TRP A 128 1.36 -6.87 -0.16
C TRP A 128 1.38 -7.69 -1.43
N THR A 129 2.53 -8.32 -1.68
CA THR A 129 2.74 -9.21 -2.81
C THR A 129 3.77 -10.27 -2.47
N ASP A 130 3.66 -11.45 -3.06
CA ASP A 130 4.77 -12.40 -3.09
C ASP A 130 5.95 -11.87 -3.92
N SER A 131 7.03 -12.64 -3.98
CA SER A 131 8.26 -12.26 -4.68
C SER A 131 8.09 -12.02 -6.17
N GLN A 132 7.00 -12.50 -6.81
CA GLN A 132 6.77 -12.26 -8.24
C GLN A 132 6.32 -10.83 -8.52
N GLY A 133 5.62 -10.18 -7.57
CA GLY A 133 5.21 -8.79 -7.72
C GLY A 133 6.36 -7.78 -7.68
N LEU A 134 7.57 -8.20 -7.26
CA LEU A 134 8.78 -7.38 -7.36
C LEU A 134 9.09 -6.97 -8.81
N GLY A 135 8.59 -7.70 -9.81
CA GLY A 135 8.71 -7.31 -11.20
C GLY A 135 8.07 -5.94 -11.53
N LEU A 136 7.16 -5.42 -10.69
CA LEU A 136 6.64 -4.04 -10.81
C LEU A 136 7.70 -2.98 -10.49
N MET A 137 8.73 -3.35 -9.73
CA MET A 137 9.81 -2.48 -9.26
C MET A 137 11.06 -2.60 -10.13
N GLU A 138 11.26 -3.73 -10.80
CA GLU A 138 12.41 -3.96 -11.69
C GLU A 138 12.49 -2.97 -12.86
N GLU A 139 13.68 -2.73 -13.40
CA GLU A 139 13.88 -1.89 -14.59
C GLU A 139 13.34 -2.53 -15.89
N SER A 140 13.26 -3.86 -15.93
CA SER A 140 12.93 -4.57 -17.17
C SER A 140 11.44 -4.49 -17.50
N LEU A 141 11.13 -4.07 -18.73
CA LEU A 141 9.75 -3.98 -19.21
C LEU A 141 9.07 -5.36 -19.26
N ALA A 142 9.84 -6.41 -19.57
CA ALA A 142 9.36 -7.79 -19.58
C ALA A 142 8.93 -8.27 -18.18
N ALA A 143 9.71 -7.99 -17.13
CA ALA A 143 9.34 -8.36 -15.77
C ALA A 143 8.11 -7.58 -15.29
N ARG A 144 7.99 -6.29 -15.64
CA ARG A 144 6.79 -5.49 -15.32
C ARG A 144 5.55 -6.07 -15.97
N LEU A 145 5.60 -6.38 -17.26
CA LEU A 145 4.47 -7.01 -17.96
C LEU A 145 4.11 -8.35 -17.34
N LYS A 146 5.12 -9.17 -17.00
CA LYS A 146 4.90 -10.43 -16.30
C LYS A 146 4.21 -10.19 -14.94
N ALA A 147 4.68 -9.24 -14.14
CA ALA A 147 4.09 -8.89 -12.85
C ALA A 147 2.72 -8.21 -12.94
N VAL A 148 2.28 -7.75 -14.12
CA VAL A 148 0.90 -7.25 -14.30
C VAL A 148 -0.06 -8.39 -14.63
N PHE A 149 0.33 -9.28 -15.54
CA PHE A 149 -0.59 -10.25 -16.15
C PHE A 149 -0.46 -11.68 -15.63
N TYR A 150 0.66 -12.03 -15.01
CA TYR A 150 0.86 -13.36 -14.43
C TYR A 150 0.16 -13.44 -13.07
N PRO A 151 -0.51 -14.55 -12.73
CA PRO A 151 -1.13 -14.73 -11.43
C PRO A 151 -0.08 -14.99 -10.34
N TYR A 152 -0.22 -14.30 -9.21
CA TYR A 152 0.62 -14.44 -8.02
C TYR A 152 -0.14 -13.91 -6.80
N ASP A 153 0.33 -14.22 -5.60
CA ASP A 153 -0.38 -13.89 -4.36
C ASP A 153 -0.20 -12.40 -4.01
N THR A 154 -1.30 -11.65 -4.01
CA THR A 154 -1.32 -10.22 -3.72
C THR A 154 -2.73 -9.73 -3.41
N ASN A 155 -2.85 -8.62 -2.67
CA ASN A 155 -4.11 -7.87 -2.56
C ASN A 155 -4.27 -6.77 -3.61
N LEU A 156 -3.29 -6.58 -4.50
CA LEU A 156 -3.35 -5.56 -5.55
C LEU A 156 -4.31 -5.96 -6.67
N GLY A 157 -5.28 -5.09 -6.98
CA GLY A 157 -6.14 -5.24 -8.15
C GLY A 157 -5.37 -5.05 -9.46
N LEU A 158 -5.93 -5.50 -10.58
CA LEU A 158 -5.29 -5.34 -11.90
C LEU A 158 -5.06 -3.85 -12.24
N GLY A 159 -5.99 -2.97 -11.86
CA GLY A 159 -5.84 -1.52 -12.00
C GLY A 159 -4.66 -0.96 -11.20
N ASP A 160 -4.43 -1.47 -9.99
CA ASP A 160 -3.28 -1.09 -9.16
C ASP A 160 -1.98 -1.54 -9.82
N LYS A 161 -1.91 -2.80 -10.28
CA LYS A 161 -0.73 -3.36 -10.97
C LYS A 161 -0.34 -2.57 -12.20
N ILE A 162 -1.31 -2.25 -13.07
CA ILE A 162 -1.07 -1.43 -14.28
C ILE A 162 -0.60 -0.03 -13.89
N SER A 163 -1.27 0.61 -12.92
CA SER A 163 -0.92 1.96 -12.47
C SER A 163 0.49 2.02 -11.87
N LEU A 164 0.88 1.02 -11.10
CA LEU A 164 2.23 0.89 -10.54
C LEU A 164 3.27 0.65 -11.63
N ALA A 165 2.99 -0.23 -12.59
CA ALA A 165 3.89 -0.50 -13.71
C ALA A 165 4.12 0.77 -14.56
N LEU A 166 3.06 1.53 -14.86
CA LEU A 166 3.15 2.79 -15.59
C LEU A 166 3.90 3.87 -14.80
N PHE A 167 3.61 4.00 -13.50
CA PHE A 167 4.33 4.93 -12.63
C PHE A 167 5.83 4.59 -12.57
N SER A 168 6.17 3.33 -12.29
CA SER A 168 7.55 2.84 -12.25
C SER A 168 8.30 3.03 -13.59
N LEU A 169 7.61 3.12 -14.74
CA LEU A 169 8.21 3.46 -16.05
C LEU A 169 8.60 4.93 -16.17
N GLY A 170 7.89 5.82 -15.46
CA GLY A 170 8.20 7.25 -15.44
C GLY A 170 9.31 7.64 -14.47
N VAL A 171 9.52 6.84 -13.41
CA VAL A 171 10.52 7.11 -12.36
C VAL A 171 11.93 6.82 -12.86
N ARG A 172 12.81 7.82 -12.78
CA ARG A 172 14.21 7.73 -13.23
C ARG A 172 15.07 7.02 -12.19
N ASN A 173 16.24 6.52 -12.58
CA ASN A 173 17.10 5.75 -11.68
C ASN A 173 17.59 6.54 -10.46
N PHE A 174 17.76 7.86 -10.57
CA PHE A 174 18.16 8.69 -9.43
C PHE A 174 16.99 9.04 -8.49
N ASP A 175 15.75 8.80 -8.92
CA ASP A 175 14.53 8.91 -8.11
C ASP A 175 14.17 7.55 -7.48
N ARG A 176 15.11 6.61 -7.45
CA ARG A 176 15.00 5.31 -6.79
C ARG A 176 15.96 5.29 -5.62
N VAL A 177 15.42 5.18 -4.42
CA VAL A 177 16.19 5.20 -3.18
C VAL A 177 16.14 3.81 -2.55
N GLU A 178 17.30 3.26 -2.22
CA GLU A 178 17.43 1.99 -1.52
C GLU A 178 17.96 2.21 -0.10
N VAL A 179 17.32 1.61 0.88
CA VAL A 179 17.69 1.69 2.29
C VAL A 179 17.77 0.29 2.87
N ASP A 180 18.95 -0.14 3.30
CA ASP A 180 19.10 -1.36 4.09
C ASP A 180 18.99 -1.02 5.59
N LEU A 181 18.01 -1.58 6.29
CA LEU A 181 17.84 -1.32 7.70
C LEU A 181 18.95 -1.93 8.57
N SER A 182 19.70 -2.92 8.07
CA SER A 182 20.87 -3.46 8.80
C SER A 182 22.02 -2.45 8.93
N ASP A 183 22.11 -1.50 8.00
CA ASP A 183 23.09 -0.41 8.02
C ASP A 183 22.60 0.81 8.84
N SER A 184 21.36 0.77 9.31
CA SER A 184 20.73 1.85 10.06
C SER A 184 20.84 1.65 11.58
N SER A 185 20.73 2.73 12.34
CA SER A 185 20.59 2.66 13.81
C SER A 185 19.24 2.12 14.28
N TYR A 186 18.30 1.91 13.37
CA TYR A 186 16.94 1.46 13.69
C TYR A 186 16.93 0.00 14.14
N LEU A 187 17.82 -0.82 13.58
CA LEU A 187 18.04 -2.21 13.95
C LEU A 187 19.38 -2.38 14.65
N LYS A 188 19.38 -3.14 15.74
CA LYS A 188 20.59 -3.55 16.44
C LYS A 188 20.82 -5.04 16.26
N LYS A 189 21.98 -5.38 15.70
CA LYS A 189 22.47 -6.76 15.69
C LYS A 189 22.75 -7.23 17.12
N THR A 190 22.19 -8.37 17.50
CA THR A 190 22.25 -8.88 18.87
C THR A 190 21.96 -10.38 18.89
N ARG A 191 22.34 -11.02 20.01
CA ARG A 191 21.91 -12.37 20.33
C ARG A 191 20.44 -12.35 20.75
N LEU A 192 19.61 -13.11 20.06
CA LEU A 192 18.18 -13.25 20.31
C LEU A 192 17.90 -14.24 21.46
N LYS A 193 16.63 -14.35 21.87
CA LYS A 193 16.21 -15.24 22.97
C LYS A 193 16.44 -16.73 22.67
N ASP A 194 16.49 -17.10 21.39
CA ASP A 194 16.80 -18.46 20.93
C ASP A 194 18.32 -18.78 20.98
N GLY A 195 19.15 -17.79 21.34
CA GLY A 195 20.60 -17.93 21.43
C GLY A 195 21.34 -17.75 20.11
N ASN A 196 20.65 -17.48 19.00
CA ASN A 196 21.25 -17.17 17.71
C ASN A 196 21.47 -15.65 17.55
N GLU A 197 22.35 -15.27 16.61
CA GLU A 197 22.47 -13.87 16.18
C GLU A 197 21.28 -13.47 15.30
N GLY A 198 20.82 -12.23 15.45
CA GLY A 198 19.75 -11.64 14.66
C GLY A 198 19.66 -10.14 14.87
N TYR A 199 18.53 -9.54 14.51
CA TYR A 199 18.29 -8.09 14.68
C TYR A 199 17.09 -7.84 15.59
N MET A 200 17.18 -6.80 16.43
CA MET A 200 16.05 -6.27 17.20
C MET A 200 15.85 -4.79 16.89
N ILE A 201 14.61 -4.31 16.94
CA ILE A 201 14.25 -2.90 16.80
C ILE A 201 14.61 -2.19 18.11
N THR A 202 15.48 -1.18 18.07
CA THR A 202 16.04 -0.58 19.31
C THR A 202 15.88 0.92 19.46
N SER A 203 15.56 1.65 18.40
CA SER A 203 15.43 3.10 18.45
C SER A 203 14.06 3.56 17.94
N SER A 204 13.74 4.81 18.21
CA SER A 204 12.72 5.51 17.43
C SER A 204 13.10 5.51 15.94
N MET A 205 12.10 5.53 15.07
CA MET A 205 12.32 5.61 13.62
C MET A 205 13.16 6.85 13.27
N PRO A 206 14.23 6.70 12.48
CA PRO A 206 14.97 7.82 11.92
C PRO A 206 14.07 8.79 11.14
N GLN A 207 14.32 10.11 11.27
CA GLN A 207 13.50 11.15 10.62
C GLN A 207 13.44 11.01 9.10
N ASN A 208 14.53 10.58 8.47
CA ASN A 208 14.56 10.32 7.03
C ASN A 208 13.60 9.19 6.60
N LEU A 209 13.36 8.19 7.45
CA LEU A 209 12.37 7.14 7.18
C LEU A 209 10.94 7.63 7.41
N ILE A 210 10.71 8.50 8.40
CA ILE A 210 9.37 9.08 8.63
C ILE A 210 8.87 9.82 7.38
N VAL A 211 9.74 10.61 6.74
CA VAL A 211 9.40 11.36 5.51
C VAL A 211 8.98 10.42 4.36
N VAL A 212 9.58 9.23 4.27
CA VAL A 212 9.21 8.24 3.24
C VAL A 212 7.76 7.82 3.37
N PHE A 213 7.23 7.73 4.58
CA PHE A 213 5.87 7.22 4.83
C PHE A 213 4.82 8.30 5.09
N ALA A 214 5.24 9.52 5.40
CA ALA A 214 4.31 10.62 5.68
C ALA A 214 3.36 10.88 4.50
N ASP A 215 2.07 10.97 4.80
CA ASP A 215 1.05 11.40 3.86
C ASP A 215 1.04 12.93 3.78
N SER A 216 1.19 13.45 2.57
CA SER A 216 1.38 14.89 2.39
C SER A 216 0.15 15.72 2.76
N GLU A 217 -1.06 15.16 2.70
CA GLU A 217 -2.28 15.87 3.08
C GLU A 217 -2.42 15.88 4.60
N MET A 218 -2.26 14.73 5.24
CA MET A 218 -2.30 14.64 6.70
C MET A 218 -1.25 15.55 7.36
N ALA A 219 -0.02 15.54 6.84
CA ALA A 219 1.07 16.36 7.35
C ALA A 219 0.82 17.88 7.14
N VAL A 220 0.35 18.29 5.96
CA VAL A 220 0.10 19.71 5.66
C VAL A 220 -1.09 20.27 6.45
N PHE A 221 -2.16 19.50 6.60
CA PHE A 221 -3.33 19.92 7.36
C PHE A 221 -3.14 19.80 8.88
N GLY A 222 -2.08 19.13 9.34
CA GLY A 222 -1.79 18.94 10.76
C GLY A 222 -2.92 18.21 11.49
N VAL A 223 -3.42 17.13 10.87
CA VAL A 223 -4.63 16.39 11.31
C VAL A 223 -4.51 16.00 12.78
N ARG A 224 -5.41 16.51 13.62
CA ARG A 224 -5.44 16.21 15.06
C ARG A 224 -6.27 14.96 15.30
N ILE A 225 -5.65 13.95 15.90
CA ILE A 225 -6.25 12.64 16.09
C ILE A 225 -6.51 12.39 17.57
N ILE A 226 -7.70 11.88 17.89
CA ILE A 226 -7.98 11.21 19.16
C ILE A 226 -8.06 9.70 18.93
N LEU A 227 -7.32 8.95 19.74
CA LEU A 227 -7.32 7.49 19.72
C LEU A 227 -8.07 6.98 20.95
N LYS A 228 -9.17 6.27 20.76
CA LYS A 228 -9.92 5.63 21.84
C LYS A 228 -9.68 4.12 21.83
N ASN A 229 -9.22 3.60 22.95
CA ASN A 229 -8.84 2.21 23.09
C ASN A 229 -9.84 1.46 23.97
N PHE A 230 -10.65 0.65 23.31
CA PHE A 230 -11.63 -0.26 23.90
C PHE A 230 -11.10 -1.71 23.91
N SER A 231 -9.82 -1.95 23.62
CA SER A 231 -9.28 -3.32 23.58
C SER A 231 -9.01 -3.91 24.97
N GLY A 232 -8.69 -3.04 25.94
CA GLY A 232 -8.12 -3.44 27.23
C GLY A 232 -6.61 -3.71 27.20
N ASP A 233 -5.97 -3.65 26.02
CA ASP A 233 -4.52 -3.70 25.86
C ASP A 233 -3.95 -2.28 25.74
N LYS A 234 -3.18 -1.85 26.75
CA LYS A 234 -2.58 -0.52 26.79
C LYS A 234 -1.46 -0.32 25.77
N THR A 235 -0.84 -1.39 25.29
CA THR A 235 0.27 -1.31 24.33
C THR A 235 -0.23 -1.02 22.92
N LEU A 236 -1.43 -1.50 22.59
CA LEU A 236 -2.09 -1.28 21.30
C LEU A 236 -2.21 0.21 20.95
N SER A 237 -2.57 1.05 21.93
CA SER A 237 -2.68 2.49 21.75
C SER A 237 -1.38 3.11 21.25
N ASN A 238 -0.25 2.72 21.85
CA ASN A 238 1.06 3.23 21.47
C ASN A 238 1.44 2.74 20.08
N ASP A 239 1.08 1.50 19.75
CA ASP A 239 1.43 0.93 18.46
C ASP A 239 0.68 1.59 17.31
N VAL A 240 -0.64 1.78 17.47
CA VAL A 240 -1.50 2.46 16.50
C VAL A 240 -1.13 3.95 16.41
N ALA A 241 -0.87 4.60 17.55
CA ALA A 241 -0.46 6.00 17.58
C ALA A 241 0.84 6.23 16.79
N GLY A 242 1.85 5.37 16.98
CA GLY A 242 3.12 5.48 16.25
C GLY A 242 2.96 5.37 14.74
N VAL A 243 2.06 4.49 14.25
CA VAL A 243 1.76 4.39 12.81
C VAL A 243 1.05 5.66 12.31
N LEU A 244 0.08 6.18 13.07
CA LEU A 244 -0.66 7.41 12.73
C LEU A 244 0.25 8.65 12.70
N GLU A 245 1.25 8.70 13.60
CA GLU A 245 2.25 9.76 13.63
C GLU A 245 3.21 9.67 12.44
N VAL A 246 3.64 8.46 12.06
CA VAL A 246 4.47 8.24 10.86
C VAL A 246 3.73 8.64 9.58
N LEU A 247 2.41 8.44 9.52
CA LEU A 247 1.55 8.95 8.44
C LEU A 247 1.48 10.49 8.40
N GLY A 248 1.97 11.20 9.41
CA GLY A 248 1.93 12.67 9.50
C GLY A 248 0.74 13.22 10.28
N GLY A 249 -0.04 12.37 10.94
CA GLY A 249 -1.06 12.79 11.90
C GLY A 249 -0.46 13.21 13.24
N LYS A 250 -1.19 14.00 14.02
CA LYS A 250 -0.82 14.34 15.40
C LYS A 250 -1.79 13.71 16.37
N VAL A 251 -1.39 12.62 17.02
CA VAL A 251 -2.18 11.97 18.07
C VAL A 251 -2.15 12.87 19.31
N ALA A 252 -3.21 13.65 19.49
CA ALA A 252 -3.29 14.67 20.53
C ALA A 252 -3.85 14.12 21.84
N ALA A 253 -4.57 12.99 21.80
CA ALA A 253 -5.01 12.27 22.97
C ALA A 253 -5.13 10.76 22.66
N SER A 254 -4.74 9.93 23.64
CA SER A 254 -5.05 8.51 23.68
C SER A 254 -5.82 8.23 24.96
N VAL A 255 -7.03 7.70 24.84
CA VAL A 255 -7.96 7.48 25.96
C VAL A 255 -8.27 5.99 26.03
N ASP A 256 -7.96 5.37 27.16
CA ASP A 256 -8.40 4.00 27.44
C ASP A 256 -9.84 4.03 27.97
N GLU A 257 -10.72 3.30 27.31
CA GLU A 257 -12.14 3.20 27.61
C GLU A 257 -12.48 1.80 28.15
N GLN A 258 -13.73 1.63 28.60
CA GLN A 258 -14.21 0.30 29.00
C GLN A 258 -14.12 -0.66 27.80
N ALA A 259 -13.59 -1.86 28.04
CA ALA A 259 -13.32 -2.78 26.94
C ALA A 259 -14.60 -3.29 26.24
N GLU A 260 -14.62 -3.22 24.91
CA GLU A 260 -15.75 -3.58 24.06
C GLU A 260 -15.33 -4.62 23.00
N ASP A 261 -16.26 -5.51 22.65
CA ASP A 261 -16.06 -6.52 21.60
C ASP A 261 -16.39 -5.97 20.21
N LYS A 262 -15.64 -4.94 19.81
CA LYS A 262 -15.66 -4.35 18.47
C LYS A 262 -14.30 -4.48 17.79
N ASP A 263 -14.28 -4.31 16.47
CA ASP A 263 -13.04 -4.27 15.69
C ASP A 263 -12.46 -2.85 15.70
N CYS A 264 -12.45 -2.16 14.56
CA CYS A 264 -11.95 -0.80 14.46
C CYS A 264 -12.96 0.11 13.75
N GLU A 265 -13.15 1.31 14.27
CA GLU A 265 -14.00 2.36 13.69
C GLU A 265 -13.19 3.63 13.48
N VAL A 266 -13.52 4.37 12.42
CA VAL A 266 -12.93 5.67 12.12
C VAL A 266 -14.02 6.69 11.83
N LEU A 267 -13.96 7.81 12.53
CA LEU A 267 -14.79 9.00 12.32
C LEU A 267 -13.89 10.14 11.86
N ALA A 268 -14.31 10.94 10.89
CA ALA A 268 -13.51 12.06 10.41
C ALA A 268 -14.38 13.22 9.91
N LYS A 269 -13.92 14.45 10.14
CA LYS A 269 -14.55 15.65 9.54
C LYS A 269 -14.40 15.70 8.02
N LYS A 270 -13.36 15.05 7.50
CA LYS A 270 -13.09 14.92 6.06
C LYS A 270 -12.99 13.45 5.69
N GLU A 271 -13.84 13.04 4.77
CA GLU A 271 -13.93 11.64 4.31
C GLU A 271 -12.58 11.07 3.83
N ILE A 272 -11.75 11.89 3.18
CA ILE A 272 -10.44 11.48 2.69
C ILE A 272 -9.52 10.92 3.80
N PHE A 273 -9.59 11.48 5.02
CA PHE A 273 -8.80 10.97 6.14
C PHE A 273 -9.37 9.67 6.68
N ALA A 274 -10.70 9.55 6.77
CA ALA A 274 -11.34 8.30 7.16
C ALA A 274 -10.99 7.16 6.20
N GLN A 275 -11.02 7.42 4.88
CA GLN A 275 -10.67 6.45 3.86
C GLN A 275 -9.21 5.98 3.96
N LYS A 276 -8.25 6.88 4.20
CA LYS A 276 -6.83 6.53 4.37
C LYS A 276 -6.63 5.57 5.55
N ILE A 277 -7.20 5.89 6.71
CA ILE A 277 -7.05 5.09 7.92
C ILE A 277 -7.83 3.77 7.82
N SER A 278 -9.03 3.81 7.26
CA SER A 278 -9.84 2.62 6.97
C SER A 278 -9.09 1.64 6.08
N ARG A 279 -8.45 2.10 5.00
CA ARG A 279 -7.65 1.23 4.11
C ARG A 279 -6.40 0.67 4.79
N LEU A 280 -5.74 1.44 5.64
CA LEU A 280 -4.51 1.01 6.31
C LEU A 280 -4.81 -0.08 7.36
N PHE A 281 -5.84 0.13 8.16
CA PHE A 281 -6.13 -0.73 9.32
C PHE A 281 -7.34 -1.65 9.10
N ASP A 282 -7.99 -1.62 7.94
CA ASP A 282 -9.23 -2.34 7.66
C ASP A 282 -10.35 -1.95 8.65
N CYS A 283 -10.47 -0.65 8.95
CA CYS A 283 -11.46 -0.12 9.91
C CYS A 283 -12.76 0.27 9.22
N GLN A 284 -13.89 0.12 9.93
CA GLN A 284 -15.18 0.60 9.47
C GLN A 284 -15.27 2.14 9.57
N ILE A 285 -15.73 2.79 8.50
CA ILE A 285 -15.99 4.23 8.52
C ILE A 285 -17.38 4.48 9.11
N ILE A 286 -17.46 5.34 10.12
CA ILE A 286 -18.71 5.76 10.74
C ILE A 286 -19.01 7.20 10.30
N ASN A 287 -20.23 7.42 9.78
CA ASN A 287 -20.67 8.71 9.24
C ASN A 287 -21.12 9.66 10.35
N GLU A 288 -20.22 9.94 11.28
CA GLU A 288 -20.39 10.84 12.41
C GLU A 288 -19.15 11.72 12.56
N ASP A 289 -19.33 12.90 13.15
CA ASP A 289 -18.21 13.79 13.43
C ASP A 289 -17.40 13.27 14.64
N PRO A 290 -16.06 13.39 14.63
CA PRO A 290 -15.22 13.14 15.80
C PRO A 290 -15.67 13.97 17.00
N GLU A 291 -15.53 13.42 18.20
CA GLU A 291 -15.85 14.16 19.41
C GLU A 291 -14.89 15.33 19.64
N GLY A 292 -15.35 16.40 20.28
CA GLY A 292 -14.50 17.53 20.69
C GLY A 292 -13.89 18.32 19.52
N ASN A 293 -12.62 18.71 19.66
CA ASN A 293 -11.89 19.53 18.67
C ASN A 293 -10.80 18.72 17.96
N PHE A 294 -11.15 17.52 17.51
CA PHE A 294 -10.30 16.65 16.71
C PHE A 294 -10.80 16.60 15.26
N ASP A 295 -9.93 16.25 14.33
CA ASP A 295 -10.25 16.12 12.90
C ASP A 295 -10.55 14.67 12.51
N LEU A 296 -10.02 13.74 13.31
CA LEU A 296 -10.12 12.30 13.14
C LEU A 296 -10.22 11.64 14.52
N GLU A 297 -11.11 10.67 14.66
CA GLU A 297 -11.22 9.78 15.81
C GLU A 297 -11.06 8.34 15.34
N VAL A 298 -10.11 7.62 15.95
CA VAL A 298 -9.87 6.20 15.70
C VAL A 298 -10.24 5.43 16.95
N ARG A 299 -11.14 4.45 16.82
CA ARG A 299 -11.58 3.59 17.92
C ARG A 299 -11.11 2.17 17.65
N VAL A 300 -10.34 1.60 18.57
CA VAL A 300 -9.84 0.22 18.45
C VAL A 300 -10.39 -0.64 19.59
N GLY A 301 -11.00 -1.77 19.26
CA GLY A 301 -11.60 -2.71 20.22
C GLY A 301 -10.85 -4.03 20.34
N ARG A 302 -11.47 -4.99 21.03
CA ARG A 302 -10.86 -6.31 21.29
C ARG A 302 -10.60 -7.13 20.03
N GLN A 303 -11.46 -7.02 19.01
CA GLN A 303 -11.27 -7.79 17.78
C GLN A 303 -10.09 -7.26 16.98
N PHE A 304 -9.90 -5.93 16.98
CA PHE A 304 -8.73 -5.30 16.36
C PHE A 304 -7.44 -5.76 17.04
N ALA A 305 -7.41 -5.77 18.37
CA ALA A 305 -6.25 -6.23 19.15
C ALA A 305 -5.91 -7.72 18.95
N LYS A 306 -6.87 -8.55 18.51
CA LYS A 306 -6.60 -9.95 18.20
C LYS A 306 -5.88 -10.10 16.88
N ARG A 307 -6.20 -9.26 15.88
CA ARG A 307 -5.59 -9.33 14.54
C ARG A 307 -4.34 -8.47 14.39
N PHE A 308 -4.26 -7.33 15.08
CA PHE A 308 -3.14 -6.38 15.01
C PHE A 308 -2.03 -6.76 15.99
#